data_AF-A0A6M3JYV4-F1
#
_entry.id   AF-A0A6M3JYV4-F1
#
_cell.length_a   1.000
_cell.length_b   1.000
_cell.length_c   1.000
_cell.angle_alpha   90.00
_cell.angle_beta   90.00
_cell.angle_gamma   90.00
#
_symmetry.space_group_name_H-M   'P 1'
#
loop_
_entity.id
_entity.type
_entity.pdbx_description
1 polymer ?
#
loop_
_entity_poly.entity_id
_entity_poly.type
_entity_poly.pdbx_seq_one_letter_code
_entity_poly.pdbx_strand_id
1 'polypeptide(L)' 'MDKDITDKCRFGGNDDECLPLEKCACGREFDSWDFILGPYRDTPHECDCGRKLYFRNKITIYEIT' A
#
# COMPACT_ATOMS: atom_id res chain seq x y z
N MET A 1 -7.82 -14.22 -6.67
CA MET A 1 -6.78 -13.44 -7.37
C MET A 1 -6.84 -12.03 -6.81
N ASP A 2 -5.70 -11.48 -6.41
CA ASP A 2 -5.65 -10.18 -5.74
C ASP A 2 -5.82 -9.06 -6.80
N LYS A 3 -6.50 -7.96 -6.44
CA LYS A 3 -6.79 -6.84 -7.34
C LYS A 3 -5.81 -5.70 -7.06
N ASP A 4 -5.03 -5.31 -8.06
CA ASP A 4 -4.17 -4.12 -7.98
C ASP A 4 -5.04 -2.85 -7.98
N ILE A 5 -4.82 -2.00 -6.98
CA ILE A 5 -5.49 -0.70 -6.81
C ILE A 5 -4.48 0.41 -6.49
N THR A 6 -3.20 0.18 -6.80
CA THR A 6 -2.10 1.09 -6.48
C THR A 6 -2.35 2.49 -7.06
N ASP A 7 -2.91 2.56 -8.27
CA ASP A 7 -3.28 3.78 -9.00
C ASP A 7 -4.39 4.62 -8.33
N LYS A 8 -5.09 4.04 -7.34
CA LYS A 8 -6.22 4.68 -6.63
C LYS A 8 -5.87 5.06 -5.19
N CYS A 9 -4.65 4.79 -4.77
CA CYS A 9 -4.16 5.07 -3.42
C CYS A 9 -3.10 6.17 -3.45
N ARG A 10 -2.90 6.84 -2.32
CA ARG A 10 -1.73 7.69 -2.04
C ARG A 10 -1.00 7.09 -0.84
N PHE A 11 0.32 7.09 -0.88
CA PHE A 11 1.16 6.53 0.17
C PHE A 11 2.46 7.32 0.26
N GLY A 12 3.05 7.33 1.46
CA GLY A 12 4.31 8.01 1.75
C GLY A 12 5.52 7.17 1.35
N GLY A 13 6.70 7.58 1.83
CA GLY A 13 7.94 6.81 1.67
C GLY A 13 7.85 5.48 2.41
N ASN A 14 8.21 4.40 1.72
CA ASN A 14 8.16 3.04 2.24
C ASN A 14 9.55 2.48 2.53
N ASP A 15 9.60 1.40 3.31
CA ASP A 15 10.75 0.52 3.42
C ASP A 15 10.38 -0.90 2.92
N ASP A 16 11.23 -1.89 3.22
CA ASP A 16 11.03 -3.27 2.77
C ASP A 16 9.82 -3.97 3.43
N GLU A 17 9.37 -3.50 4.59
CA GLU A 17 8.35 -4.14 5.42
C GLU A 17 7.14 -3.25 5.73
N CYS A 18 7.24 -1.94 5.50
CA CYS A 18 6.21 -0.96 5.87
C CYS A 18 5.91 0.03 4.72
N LEU A 19 4.62 0.24 4.45
CA LEU A 19 4.13 1.27 3.54
C LEU A 19 3.06 2.13 4.25
N PRO A 20 3.34 3.40 4.60
CA PRO A 20 2.34 4.29 5.18
C PRO A 20 1.32 4.72 4.11
N LEU A 21 0.08 4.27 4.25
CA LEU A 21 -1.02 4.64 3.37
C LEU A 21 -1.57 6.01 3.80
N GLU A 22 -1.55 7.00 2.90
CA GLU A 22 -2.05 8.35 3.16
C GLU A 22 -3.46 8.57 2.58
N LYS A 23 -3.86 7.77 1.58
CA LYS A 23 -5.22 7.78 1.03
C LYS A 23 -5.62 6.42 0.49
N CYS A 24 -6.75 5.90 0.93
CA CYS A 24 -7.37 4.69 0.39
C CYS A 24 -8.19 4.98 -0.87
N ALA A 25 -8.40 3.97 -1.72
CA ALA A 25 -9.27 4.03 -2.90
C ALA A 25 -10.74 4.39 -2.61
N CYS A 26 -11.19 4.36 -1.35
CA CYS A 26 -12.51 4.86 -0.94
C CYS A 26 -12.56 6.39 -0.73
N GLY A 27 -11.41 7.07 -0.76
CA GLY A 27 -11.29 8.51 -0.53
C GLY A 27 -10.87 8.90 0.89
N ARG A 28 -10.86 7.97 1.85
CA ARG A 28 -10.38 8.23 3.21
C ARG A 28 -8.89 8.58 3.21
N GLU A 29 -8.54 9.58 4.01
CA GLU A 29 -7.17 10.05 4.20
C GLU A 29 -6.68 9.66 5.61
N PHE A 30 -5.37 9.45 5.72
CA PHE A 30 -4.68 9.14 6.97
C PHE A 30 -3.43 10.00 7.05
N ASP A 31 -3.02 10.37 8.26
CA ASP A 31 -1.70 10.98 8.45
C ASP A 31 -0.61 9.93 8.21
N SER A 32 0.59 10.41 7.88
CA SER A 32 1.73 9.52 7.62
C SER A 32 2.00 8.65 8.85
N TRP A 33 2.19 7.35 8.63
CA TRP A 33 2.43 6.33 9.66
C TRP A 33 1.24 5.98 10.57
N ASP A 34 0.05 6.54 10.36
CA ASP A 34 -1.16 6.14 11.11
C ASP A 34 -1.80 4.85 10.57
N PHE A 35 -1.71 4.63 9.25
CA PHE A 35 -2.20 3.41 8.59
C PHE A 35 -1.09 2.74 7.80
N ILE A 36 -0.37 1.82 8.45
CA ILE A 36 0.81 1.16 7.88
C ILE A 36 0.38 -0.19 7.28
N LEU A 37 0.65 -0.38 5.98
CA LEU A 37 0.50 -1.66 5.32
C LEU A 37 1.77 -2.50 5.49
N GLY A 38 1.61 -3.80 5.76
CA GLY A 38 2.67 -4.81 5.66
C GLY A 38 2.68 -5.55 4.31
N PRO A 39 3.74 -6.32 4.00
CA PRO A 39 3.88 -7.03 2.73
C PRO A 39 3.13 -8.37 2.70
N TYR A 40 2.68 -8.87 3.85
CA TYR A 40 2.12 -10.19 4.00
C TYR A 40 0.61 -10.20 3.71
N ARG A 41 0.24 -10.99 2.70
CA ARG A 41 -1.16 -11.19 2.27
C ARG A 41 -2.05 -11.77 3.36
N ASP A 42 -1.50 -12.60 4.23
CA ASP A 42 -2.25 -13.33 5.27
C ASP A 42 -2.50 -12.49 6.53
N THR A 43 -1.81 -11.34 6.65
CA THR A 43 -2.03 -10.35 7.71
C THR A 43 -2.33 -8.97 7.08
N PRO A 44 -3.44 -8.83 6.34
CA PRO A 44 -3.79 -7.57 5.70
C PRO A 44 -4.32 -6.57 6.73
N HIS A 45 -4.12 -5.29 6.44
CA HIS A 45 -4.69 -4.19 7.21
C HIS A 45 -6.03 -3.78 6.62
N GLU A 46 -7.06 -3.69 7.45
CA GLU A 46 -8.41 -3.37 7.01
C GLU A 46 -8.71 -1.88 7.18
N CYS A 47 -9.05 -1.22 6.07
CA CYS A 47 -9.61 0.14 6.10
C CYS A 47 -11.09 0.06 6.45
N ASP A 48 -11.64 1.04 7.18
CA ASP A 48 -13.08 1.12 7.56
C ASP A 48 -14.09 0.98 6.42
N CYS A 49 -13.67 1.17 5.16
CA CYS A 49 -14.51 0.86 4.01
C CYS A 49 -14.63 -0.65 3.71
N GLY A 50 -14.06 -1.51 4.55
CA GLY A 50 -14.03 -2.98 4.43
C GLY A 50 -12.94 -3.53 3.50
N ARG A 51 -12.05 -2.67 2.96
CA ARG A 51 -10.95 -3.12 2.09
C ARG A 51 -9.81 -3.67 2.94
N LYS A 52 -9.42 -4.92 2.65
CA LYS A 52 -8.23 -5.56 3.21
C LYS A 52 -7.05 -5.32 2.29
N LEU A 53 -6.02 -4.66 2.81
CA LEU A 53 -4.90 -4.12 2.05
C LEU A 53 -3.59 -4.69 2.58
N TYR A 54 -2.70 -5.02 1.66
CA TYR A 54 -1.29 -5.33 1.89
C TYR A 54 -0.53 -4.76 0.69
N PHE A 55 0.78 -4.54 0.81
CA PHE A 55 1.58 -4.04 -0.30
C PHE A 55 2.57 -5.09 -0.82
N ARG A 56 3.15 -4.87 -2.00
CA ARG A 56 4.24 -5.70 -2.52
C ARG A 56 5.30 -4.81 -3.14
N ASN A 57 6.56 -5.04 -2.77
CA ASN A 57 7.68 -4.45 -3.47
C ASN A 57 7.90 -5.15 -4.82
N LYS A 58 8.18 -4.36 -5.87
CA LYS A 58 8.50 -4.85 -7.21
C LYS A 58 9.85 -4.29 -7.62
N ILE A 59 10.84 -5.17 -7.78
CA ILE A 59 12.15 -4.80 -8.32
C ILE A 59 11.99 -4.47 -9.81
N THR A 60 12.53 -3.33 -10.23
CA THR A 60 12.58 -2.91 -11.64
C THR A 60 14.02 -2.58 -12.00
N ILE A 61 14.53 -3.12 -13.11
CA ILE A 61 15.89 -2.88 -13.61
C ILE A 61 15.79 -2.03 -14.88
N TYR A 62 16.57 -0.96 -14.94
CA TYR A 62 16.70 -0.09 -16.11
C TYR A 62 18.12 -0.24 -16.66
N GLU A 63 18.26 -0.41 -17.98
CA GLU A 63 19.54 -0.36 -18.67
C GLU A 63 19.84 1.08 -19.10
N ILE A 64 21.11 1.51 -18.99
CA ILE A 64 21.59 2.76 -19.57
C ILE A 64 22.23 2.43 -20.92
N THR A 65 21.77 3.09 -21.98
CA THR A 65 22.37 3.06 -23.33
C THR A 65 22.90 4.42 -23.72
#